data_AF-A0A7S0NXH2-F1
#
_entry.id   AF-A0A7S0NXH2-F1
#
_cell.length_a   1.000
_cell.length_b   1.000
_cell.length_c   1.000
_cell.angle_alpha   90.00
_cell.angle_beta   90.00
_cell.angle_gamma   90.00
#
_symmetry.space_group_name_H-M   'P 1'
#
loop_
_entity.id
_entity.type
_entity.pdbx_description
1 polymer ?
#
loop_
_entity_poly.entity_id
_entity_poly.type
_entity_poly.pdbx_seq_one_letter_code
_entity_poly.pdbx_strand_id
1 'polypeptide(L)'
;AHGWMAYAVGTIPSEYERITRLEMTWTVGKEPRHSFAFFSPWFGMDPSDNLNLVQPVNPWMGSGWSMYTEYFQWSPEHNSNSRSYDVDAGSTLRGAIVYQRESDSYLLTQTA
;
A
#
# COMPACT_ATOMS: atom_id res chain seq x y z
N ALA A 1 -13.22 3.09 -8.08
CA ALA A 1 -12.07 3.78 -8.69
C ALA A 1 -12.20 5.31 -8.84
N HIS A 2 -13.40 5.94 -8.82
CA HIS A 2 -13.54 7.41 -9.02
C HIS A 2 -12.86 8.32 -7.97
N GLY A 3 -12.36 7.77 -6.85
CA GLY A 3 -11.68 8.53 -5.79
C GLY A 3 -10.15 8.42 -5.78
N TRP A 4 -9.53 7.71 -6.73
CA TRP A 4 -8.08 7.55 -6.79
C TRP A 4 -7.45 8.70 -7.59
N MET A 5 -6.65 9.53 -6.94
CA MET A 5 -6.07 10.73 -7.57
C MET A 5 -4.97 10.41 -8.60
N ALA A 6 -4.33 9.24 -8.50
CA ALA A 6 -3.41 8.68 -9.50
C ALA A 6 -3.27 7.17 -9.26
N TYR A 7 -3.39 6.35 -10.30
CA TYR A 7 -3.10 4.92 -10.24
C TYR A 7 -2.57 4.44 -11.59
N ALA A 8 -1.68 3.45 -11.55
CA ALA A 8 -1.25 2.70 -12.72
C ALA A 8 -1.86 1.30 -12.62
N VAL A 9 -2.50 0.82 -13.69
CA VAL A 9 -2.99 -0.56 -13.78
C VAL A 9 -2.09 -1.32 -14.73
N GLY A 10 -1.55 -2.42 -14.26
CA GLY A 10 -0.88 -3.42 -15.09
C GLY A 10 -1.70 -4.70 -15.09
N THR A 11 -1.80 -5.37 -16.23
CA THR A 11 -2.26 -6.75 -16.32
C THR A 11 -1.07 -7.65 -16.57
N ILE A 12 -1.05 -8.82 -15.94
CA ILE A 12 -0.06 -9.85 -16.29
C ILE A 12 -0.36 -10.36 -17.71
N PRO A 13 0.65 -10.48 -18.59
CA PRO A 13 0.46 -11.15 -19.87
C PRO A 13 -0.02 -12.59 -19.68
N SER A 14 -0.82 -13.10 -20.62
CA SER A 14 -1.49 -14.40 -20.51
C SER A 14 -0.56 -15.61 -20.34
N GLU A 15 0.69 -15.48 -20.76
CA GLU A 15 1.74 -16.49 -20.64
C GLU A 15 2.34 -16.58 -19.22
N TYR A 16 1.99 -15.64 -18.33
CA TYR A 16 2.41 -15.64 -16.93
C TYR A 16 1.21 -15.82 -16.01
N GLU A 17 1.37 -16.67 -15.01
CA GLU A 17 0.30 -16.97 -14.06
C GLU A 17 0.22 -15.97 -12.89
N ARG A 18 1.35 -15.36 -12.53
CA ARG A 18 1.44 -14.52 -11.32
C ARG A 18 2.57 -13.53 -11.38
N ILE A 19 2.41 -12.44 -10.62
CA ILE A 19 3.49 -11.52 -10.35
C ILE A 19 4.35 -12.09 -9.22
N THR A 20 5.67 -12.17 -9.41
CA THR A 20 6.58 -12.70 -8.37
C THR A 20 7.25 -11.62 -7.55
N ARG A 21 7.32 -10.39 -8.07
CA ARG A 21 7.93 -9.25 -7.38
C ARG A 21 7.32 -7.94 -7.86
N LEU A 22 6.91 -7.11 -6.91
CA LEU A 22 6.56 -5.70 -7.08
C LEU A 22 7.44 -4.87 -6.14
N GLU A 23 8.00 -3.78 -6.63
CA GLU A 23 8.77 -2.84 -5.81
C GLU A 23 8.42 -1.40 -6.18
N MET A 24 8.36 -0.54 -5.16
CA MET A 24 8.20 0.88 -5.35
C MET A 24 9.03 1.63 -4.31
N THR A 25 9.53 2.79 -4.70
CA THR A 25 10.14 3.77 -3.81
C THR A 25 9.38 5.07 -3.94
N TRP A 26 9.08 5.72 -2.83
CA TRP A 26 8.41 7.02 -2.84
C TRP A 26 8.90 7.90 -1.70
N THR A 27 8.80 9.21 -1.92
CA THR A 27 9.13 10.21 -0.90
C THR A 27 7.87 10.54 -0.11
N VAL A 28 7.96 10.51 1.21
CA VAL A 28 6.89 10.97 2.10
C VAL A 28 6.60 12.44 1.80
N GLY A 29 5.33 12.76 1.60
CA GLY A 29 4.90 14.12 1.28
C GLY A 29 5.25 15.13 2.37
N LYS A 30 5.22 16.42 2.03
CA LYS A 30 5.21 17.47 3.04
C LYS A 30 3.91 17.39 3.85
N GLU A 31 3.95 17.83 5.10
CA GLU A 31 2.76 17.94 5.94
C GLU A 31 1.67 18.77 5.23
N PRO A 32 0.49 18.19 4.96
CA PRO A 32 -0.58 18.91 4.32
C PRO A 32 -1.19 19.92 5.30
N ARG A 33 -1.84 20.96 4.76
CA ARG A 33 -2.71 21.81 5.58
C ARG A 33 -3.86 20.97 6.12
N HIS A 34 -4.21 21.18 7.38
CA HIS A 34 -5.32 20.49 8.01
C HIS A 34 -6.62 20.67 7.20
N SER A 35 -7.30 19.56 6.92
CA SER A 35 -8.59 19.52 6.21
C SER A 35 -9.34 18.25 6.60
N PHE A 36 -10.57 18.09 6.12
CA PHE A 36 -11.36 16.86 6.30
C PHE A 36 -11.00 15.76 5.28
N ALA A 37 -9.97 15.97 4.45
CA ALA A 37 -9.54 14.98 3.47
C ALA A 37 -8.59 13.95 4.08
N PHE A 38 -8.77 12.69 3.71
CA PHE A 38 -7.86 11.60 4.03
C PHE A 38 -6.84 11.43 2.91
N PHE A 39 -5.55 11.59 3.21
CA PHE A 39 -4.47 11.41 2.25
C PHE A 39 -3.71 10.14 2.58
N SER A 40 -3.69 9.19 1.65
CA SER A 40 -3.01 7.91 1.83
C SER A 40 -2.41 7.43 0.53
N PRO A 41 -1.17 7.84 0.20
CA PRO A 41 -0.38 7.17 -0.81
C PRO A 41 -0.22 5.69 -0.48
N TRP A 42 -0.44 4.85 -1.49
CA TRP A 42 -0.26 3.42 -1.39
C TRP A 42 0.23 2.86 -2.72
N PHE A 43 0.84 1.70 -2.63
CA PHE A 43 1.26 0.90 -3.77
C PHE A 43 0.91 -0.55 -3.47
N GLY A 44 0.35 -1.27 -4.43
CA GLY A 44 -0.04 -2.64 -4.17
C GLY A 44 -0.45 -3.42 -5.40
N MET A 45 -0.88 -4.65 -5.14
CA MET A 45 -1.55 -5.50 -6.11
C MET A 45 -2.92 -5.89 -5.61
N ASP A 46 -3.87 -6.00 -6.54
CA ASP A 46 -5.19 -6.56 -6.29
C ASP A 46 -5.31 -7.87 -7.09
N PRO A 47 -5.17 -9.05 -6.46
CA PRO A 47 -5.23 -10.33 -7.17
C PRO A 47 -6.66 -10.70 -7.60
N SER A 48 -7.69 -10.06 -7.06
CA SER A 48 -9.10 -10.25 -7.43
C SER A 48 -9.92 -9.10 -6.86
N ASP A 49 -10.80 -8.47 -7.64
CA ASP A 49 -11.62 -7.28 -7.29
C ASP A 49 -12.50 -7.45 -6.03
N ASN A 50 -11.85 -7.55 -4.87
CA ASN A 50 -12.43 -7.84 -3.56
C ASN A 50 -11.86 -6.92 -2.48
N LEU A 51 -11.10 -5.89 -2.89
CA LEU A 51 -10.54 -4.84 -2.03
C LEU A 51 -9.56 -5.34 -0.96
N ASN A 52 -9.07 -6.59 -1.06
CA ASN A 52 -7.97 -7.10 -0.24
C ASN A 52 -6.63 -6.73 -0.89
N LEU A 53 -6.31 -5.44 -0.81
CA LEU A 53 -5.09 -4.89 -1.38
C LEU A 53 -3.89 -5.31 -0.52
N VAL A 54 -2.92 -5.95 -1.17
CA VAL A 54 -1.57 -6.15 -0.62
C VAL A 54 -0.82 -4.85 -0.87
N GLN A 55 -0.73 -3.98 0.13
CA GLN A 55 -0.20 -2.62 -0.08
C GLN A 55 0.60 -2.07 1.10
N PRO A 56 1.88 -1.72 0.90
CA PRO A 56 2.52 -0.68 1.68
C PRO A 56 1.76 0.65 1.56
N VAL A 57 1.43 1.24 2.71
CA VAL A 57 0.61 2.45 2.83
C VAL A 57 1.38 3.51 3.59
N ASN A 58 1.11 4.79 3.31
CA ASN A 58 1.71 5.92 4.00
C ASN A 58 0.68 7.03 4.32
N PRO A 59 -0.29 6.83 5.22
CA PRO A 59 -1.34 7.82 5.46
C PRO A 59 -0.88 9.02 6.27
N TRP A 60 -1.54 10.16 6.03
CA TRP A 60 -1.54 11.31 6.93
C TRP A 60 -2.64 11.14 7.98
N MET A 61 -2.26 11.08 9.25
CA MET A 61 -3.17 10.83 10.37
C MET A 61 -3.73 12.11 11.00
N GLY A 62 -3.48 13.29 10.39
CA GLY A 62 -3.90 14.59 10.90
C GLY A 62 -2.81 15.34 11.67
N SER A 63 -1.94 14.61 12.37
CA SER A 63 -0.82 15.15 13.16
C SER A 63 0.56 14.64 12.74
N GLY A 64 0.62 13.72 11.78
CA GLY A 64 1.87 13.08 11.36
C GLY A 64 1.62 12.06 10.26
N TRP A 65 2.70 11.68 9.57
CA TRP A 65 2.68 10.57 8.61
C TRP A 65 2.93 9.25 9.33
N SER A 66 2.23 8.22 8.88
CA SER A 66 2.45 6.85 9.35
C SER A 66 2.79 5.93 8.18
N MET A 67 3.35 4.76 8.44
CA MET A 67 3.51 3.68 7.48
C MET A 67 3.06 2.34 8.05
N TYR A 68 2.47 1.49 7.20
CA TYR A 68 2.13 0.10 7.50
C TYR A 68 2.01 -0.72 6.21
N THR A 69 2.29 -2.01 6.29
CA THR A 69 2.42 -2.91 5.13
C THR A 69 1.12 -3.58 4.71
N GLU A 70 0.12 -3.65 5.58
CA GLU A 70 -1.14 -4.33 5.27
C GLU A 70 -2.32 -3.46 5.66
N TYR A 71 -3.33 -3.42 4.79
CA TYR A 71 -4.63 -2.80 5.02
C TYR A 71 -5.70 -3.70 4.42
N PHE A 72 -6.53 -4.28 5.28
CA PHE A 72 -7.65 -5.14 4.92
C PHE A 72 -8.95 -4.40 5.19
N GLN A 73 -9.89 -4.43 4.25
CA GLN A 73 -11.24 -3.91 4.44
C GLN A 73 -12.23 -5.03 4.17
N TRP A 74 -12.78 -5.62 5.24
CA TRP A 74 -13.85 -6.61 5.12
C TRP A 74 -15.22 -5.96 5.29
N SER A 75 -16.13 -6.23 4.35
CA SER A 75 -17.56 -5.96 4.53
C SER A 75 -18.10 -6.82 5.68
N PRO A 76 -18.96 -6.30 6.59
CA PRO A 76 -19.64 -5.01 6.50
C PRO A 76 -18.87 -3.79 6.99
N GLU A 77 -17.84 -3.89 7.86
CA GLU A 77 -17.07 -2.72 8.33
C GLU A 77 -15.87 -3.09 9.24
N HIS A 78 -14.97 -3.97 8.78
CA HIS A 78 -13.75 -4.27 9.54
C HIS A 78 -12.50 -3.89 8.75
N ASN A 79 -11.99 -2.70 9.05
CA ASN A 79 -10.65 -2.31 8.64
C ASN A 79 -9.64 -2.87 9.64
N SER A 80 -8.65 -3.60 9.14
CA SER A 80 -7.50 -4.06 9.92
C SER A 80 -6.23 -3.63 9.21
N ASN A 81 -5.30 -3.06 9.96
CA ASN A 81 -3.98 -2.72 9.43
C ASN A 81 -2.89 -3.43 10.23
N SER A 82 -1.77 -3.72 9.58
CA SER A 82 -0.58 -4.19 10.28
C SER A 82 -0.09 -3.13 11.28
N ARG A 83 0.91 -3.49 12.09
CA ARG A 83 1.59 -2.53 12.97
C ARG A 83 2.03 -1.30 12.19
N SER A 84 1.70 -0.13 12.74
CA SER A 84 2.05 1.17 12.18
C SER A 84 3.31 1.74 12.82
N TYR A 85 4.00 2.59 12.06
CA TYR A 85 5.19 3.32 12.47
C TYR A 85 5.08 4.77 12.02
N ASP A 86 5.57 5.70 12.83
CA ASP A 86 5.67 7.10 12.43
C ASP A 86 6.82 7.28 11.43
N VAL A 87 6.63 8.17 10.45
CA VAL A 87 7.66 8.50 9.46
C VAL A 87 7.71 10.01 9.24
N ASP A 88 8.91 10.54 9.01
CA ASP A 88 9.09 11.97 8.80
C ASP A 88 8.81 12.38 7.35
N ALA A 89 8.29 13.59 7.18
CA ALA A 89 8.15 14.21 5.86
C ALA A 89 9.51 14.29 5.14
N GLY A 90 9.52 13.94 3.85
CA GLY A 90 10.75 13.90 3.04
C GLY A 90 11.57 12.60 3.17
N SER A 91 11.23 11.70 4.08
CA SER A 91 11.83 10.35 4.13
C SER A 91 11.55 9.57 2.84
N THR A 92 12.42 8.63 2.50
CA THR A 92 12.22 7.76 1.35
C THR A 92 11.77 6.39 1.82
N LEU A 93 10.53 6.02 1.50
CA LEU A 93 10.03 4.69 1.80
C LEU A 93 10.29 3.76 0.62
N ARG A 94 10.66 2.52 0.91
CA ARG A 94 10.73 1.43 -0.05
C ARG A 94 9.77 0.34 0.36
N GLY A 95 8.86 -0.01 -0.54
CA GLY A 95 7.92 -1.12 -0.39
C GLY A 95 8.25 -2.25 -1.36
N ALA A 96 8.11 -3.49 -0.91
CA ALA A 96 8.23 -4.66 -1.77
C ALA A 96 7.18 -5.72 -1.44
N ILE A 97 6.68 -6.38 -2.50
CA ILE A 97 5.78 -7.52 -2.45
C ILE A 97 6.49 -8.65 -3.19
N VAL A 98 6.81 -9.74 -2.48
CA VAL A 98 7.63 -10.84 -3.03
C VAL A 98 6.89 -12.16 -2.85
N TYR A 99 6.66 -12.88 -3.95
CA TYR A 99 6.04 -14.20 -3.91
C TYR A 99 6.99 -15.24 -3.29
N GLN A 100 6.49 -15.96 -2.28
CA GLN A 100 7.16 -17.05 -1.59
C GLN A 100 6.59 -18.38 -2.08
N ARG A 101 7.34 -19.07 -2.94
CA ARG A 101 6.89 -20.31 -3.59
C ARG A 101 6.60 -21.43 -2.59
N GLU A 102 7.38 -21.53 -1.53
CA GLU A 102 7.31 -22.64 -0.56
C GLU A 102 6.00 -22.61 0.24
N SER A 103 5.44 -21.43 0.46
CA SER A 103 4.24 -21.20 1.27
C SER A 103 3.03 -20.72 0.49
N ASP A 104 3.16 -20.59 -0.85
CA ASP A 104 2.16 -19.99 -1.75
C ASP A 104 1.58 -18.68 -1.19
N SER A 105 2.47 -17.78 -0.78
CA SER A 105 2.10 -16.52 -0.12
C SER A 105 2.96 -15.36 -0.63
N TYR A 106 2.62 -14.14 -0.24
CA TYR A 106 3.44 -12.96 -0.51
C TYR A 106 4.04 -12.43 0.78
N LEU A 107 5.33 -12.13 0.74
CA LEU A 107 6.02 -11.37 1.78
C LEU A 107 5.93 -9.89 1.44
N LEU A 108 5.36 -9.11 2.36
CA LEU A 108 5.29 -7.66 2.26
C LEU A 108 6.37 -7.06 3.15
N THR A 109 7.07 -6.07 2.63
CA THR A 109 8.07 -5.31 3.39
C THR A 109 7.93 -3.84 3.08
N GLN A 110 8.19 -3.01 4.10
CA GLN A 110 8.28 -1.57 3.97
C GLN A 110 9.35 -1.06 4.92
N THR A 111 10.26 -0.24 4.40
CA THR A 111 11.37 0.35 5.16
C THR A 111 11.48 1.83 4.84
N ALA A 112 11.81 2.63 5.84
CA ALA A 112 12.18 4.04 5.71
C ALA A 112 13.70 4.22 5.60
#